data_AF-A0A812PLN0-F1
#
_entry.id   AF-A0A812PLN0-F1
#
_cell.length_a   1.000
_cell.length_b   1.000
_cell.length_c   1.000
_cell.angle_alpha   90.00
_cell.angle_beta   90.00
_cell.angle_gamma   90.00
#
_symmetry.space_group_name_H-M   'P 1'
#
loop_
_entity.id
_entity.type
_entity.pdbx_description
1 polymer ?
#
loop_
_entity_poly.entity_id
_entity_poly.type
_entity_poly.pdbx_seq_one_letter_code
_entity_poly.pdbx_strand_id
1 'polypeptide(L)'
;AGDDFFGPKRWRVRTFAIAGTWLALVAYSVLLAPGKSPEERAADQALLERILSTPFDGSVNPLFCCIFNMLGIWPMIYAATLLPGSDRQSPAPAVPFVAGSFFLGAFALSPYLALREHRAVAGESGQLDWATSNILENRLTAVALLAFAAYLALFALGNGVIGGFSPNEAFAGFLPVFGSSLTAHVSSIDFMVLWMLFGPVLLEDGRRRGVFLGNFDSWSSGDKAQFAISAFVPVFGGLAWLLSRPPLPSQRS
;
A
#
# COMPACT_ATOMS: atom_id res chain seq x y z
N ALA A 1 -25.51 18.06 -0.74
CA ALA A 1 -24.45 18.88 -0.15
C ALA A 1 -23.22 17.98 -0.01
N GLY A 2 -22.10 18.33 -0.66
CA GLY A 2 -20.89 17.52 -0.60
C GLY A 2 -20.36 17.44 0.83
N ASP A 3 -19.92 16.26 1.25
CA ASP A 3 -19.25 16.04 2.54
C ASP A 3 -17.96 16.89 2.59
N ASP A 4 -17.97 18.04 3.28
CA ASP A 4 -16.84 18.97 3.42
C ASP A 4 -15.76 18.46 4.40
N PHE A 5 -15.66 17.14 4.60
CA PHE A 5 -14.72 16.57 5.54
C PHE A 5 -13.26 16.96 5.25
N PHE A 6 -12.90 17.18 3.99
CA PHE A 6 -11.59 17.69 3.57
C PHE A 6 -11.63 19.16 3.18
N GLY A 7 -12.33 20.00 3.94
CA GLY A 7 -12.27 21.44 3.77
C GLY A 7 -10.83 21.99 3.70
N PRO A 8 -10.63 23.22 3.17
CA PRO A 8 -9.32 23.73 2.73
C PRO A 8 -8.18 23.62 3.75
N LYS A 9 -8.49 23.73 5.05
CA LYS A 9 -7.52 23.58 6.14
C LYS A 9 -7.03 22.13 6.27
N ARG A 10 -7.96 21.16 6.37
CA ARG A 10 -7.63 19.72 6.50
C ARG A 10 -6.91 19.22 5.25
N TRP A 11 -7.30 19.74 4.10
CA TRP A 11 -6.60 19.53 2.83
C TRP A 11 -5.11 19.86 2.91
N ARG A 12 -4.78 21.11 3.29
CA ARG A 12 -3.40 21.58 3.39
C ARG A 12 -2.58 20.78 4.40
N VAL A 13 -3.16 20.49 5.57
CA VAL A 13 -2.49 19.68 6.61
C VAL A 13 -2.12 18.30 6.08
N ARG A 14 -3.05 17.62 5.40
CA ARG A 14 -2.78 16.32 4.76
C ARG A 14 -1.65 16.45 3.72
N THR A 15 -1.72 17.43 2.83
CA THR A 15 -0.69 17.63 1.80
C THR A 15 0.70 17.83 2.42
N PHE A 16 0.83 18.70 3.43
CA PHE A 16 2.11 18.92 4.10
C PHE A 16 2.60 17.70 4.87
N ALA A 17 1.71 16.95 5.52
CA ALA A 17 2.08 15.73 6.21
C ALA A 17 2.64 14.68 5.24
N ILE A 18 1.95 14.42 4.12
CA ILE A 18 2.40 13.44 3.11
C ILE A 18 3.70 13.90 2.45
N ALA A 19 3.80 15.19 2.07
CA ALA A 19 5.01 15.73 1.47
C ALA A 19 6.21 15.69 2.44
N GLY A 20 5.98 15.99 3.71
CA GLY A 20 6.98 15.87 4.77
C GLY A 20 7.46 14.44 4.96
N THR A 21 6.54 13.46 4.99
CA THR A 21 6.88 12.03 5.04
C THR A 21 7.70 11.61 3.82
N TRP A 22 7.34 12.05 2.63
CA TRP A 22 8.08 11.74 1.41
C TRP A 22 9.50 12.34 1.42
N LEU A 23 9.63 13.62 1.77
CA LEU A 23 10.95 14.28 1.90
C LEU A 23 11.81 13.60 2.96
N ALA A 24 11.22 13.21 4.09
CA ALA A 24 11.91 12.48 5.15
C ALA A 24 12.37 11.09 4.66
N LEU A 25 11.53 10.36 3.92
CA LEU A 25 11.89 9.07 3.35
C LEU A 25 13.05 9.17 2.35
N VAL A 26 13.03 10.16 1.47
CA VAL A 26 14.12 10.45 0.51
C VAL A 26 15.40 10.84 1.23
N ALA A 27 15.32 11.79 2.17
CA ALA A 27 16.49 12.23 2.92
C ALA A 27 17.08 11.07 3.75
N TYR A 28 16.22 10.26 4.38
CA TYR A 28 16.64 9.11 5.18
C TYR A 28 17.34 8.06 4.32
N SER A 29 16.77 7.68 3.16
CA SER A 29 17.37 6.66 2.30
C SER A 29 18.75 7.08 1.81
N VAL A 30 18.92 8.34 1.41
CA VAL A 30 20.19 8.87 0.92
C VAL A 30 21.21 9.08 2.04
N LEU A 31 20.80 9.63 3.19
CA LEU A 31 21.73 10.09 4.23
C LEU A 31 21.96 9.05 5.33
N LEU A 32 20.92 8.37 5.80
CA LEU A 32 20.94 7.62 7.07
C LEU A 32 20.80 6.11 6.93
N ALA A 33 20.18 5.61 5.85
CA ALA A 33 20.02 4.17 5.65
C ALA A 33 21.39 3.43 5.59
N PRO A 34 21.45 2.17 6.08
CA PRO A 34 22.68 1.37 6.12
C PRO A 34 23.09 0.88 4.71
N GLY A 35 24.18 0.12 4.64
CA GLY A 35 24.56 -0.60 3.44
C GLY A 35 25.14 0.28 2.32
N LYS A 36 25.98 1.26 2.69
CA LYS A 36 26.47 2.30 1.76
C LYS A 36 27.96 2.21 1.46
N SER A 37 28.75 1.47 2.23
CA SER A 37 30.15 1.23 1.88
C SER A 37 30.26 0.36 0.61
N PRO A 38 31.40 0.40 -0.12
CA PRO A 38 31.56 -0.40 -1.34
C PRO A 38 31.31 -1.90 -1.14
N GLU A 39 31.78 -2.47 -0.04
CA GLU A 39 31.60 -3.89 0.29
C GLU A 39 30.13 -4.22 0.59
N GLU A 40 29.46 -3.39 1.40
CA GLU A 40 28.04 -3.57 1.69
C GLU A 40 27.17 -3.42 0.44
N ARG A 41 27.52 -2.51 -0.48
CA ARG A 41 26.80 -2.33 -1.74
C ARG A 41 26.89 -3.56 -2.65
N ALA A 42 28.04 -4.22 -2.69
CA ALA A 42 28.18 -5.47 -3.43
C ALA A 42 27.33 -6.59 -2.81
N ALA A 43 27.30 -6.68 -1.47
CA ALA A 43 26.45 -7.63 -0.76
C ALA A 43 24.95 -7.33 -0.97
N ASP A 44 24.56 -6.06 -0.95
CA ASP A 44 23.20 -5.59 -1.20
C ASP A 44 22.73 -5.92 -2.63
N GLN A 45 23.61 -5.72 -3.62
CA GLN A 45 23.32 -6.10 -5.00
C GLN A 45 23.11 -7.61 -5.12
N ALA A 46 23.95 -8.43 -4.49
CA ALA A 46 23.78 -9.89 -4.50
C ALA A 46 22.46 -10.31 -3.82
N LEU A 47 22.05 -9.63 -2.74
CA LEU A 47 20.75 -9.85 -2.11
C LEU A 47 19.60 -9.48 -3.08
N LEU A 48 19.69 -8.32 -3.74
CA LEU A 48 18.69 -7.86 -4.71
C LEU A 48 18.57 -8.84 -5.89
N GLU A 49 19.68 -9.35 -6.40
CA GLU A 49 19.68 -10.35 -7.48
C GLU A 49 18.99 -11.65 -7.04
N ARG A 50 19.26 -12.14 -5.81
CA ARG A 50 18.62 -13.35 -5.27
C ARG A 50 17.13 -13.17 -5.07
N ILE A 51 16.68 -12.07 -4.48
CA ILE A 51 15.24 -11.85 -4.25
C ILE A 51 14.46 -11.71 -5.57
N LEU A 52 15.10 -11.23 -6.63
CA LEU A 52 14.48 -11.12 -7.95
C LEU A 52 14.52 -12.43 -8.77
N SER A 53 15.50 -13.30 -8.55
CA SER A 53 15.69 -14.52 -9.35
C SER A 53 15.18 -15.79 -8.66
N THR A 54 15.42 -15.95 -7.36
CA THR A 54 15.08 -17.15 -6.59
C THR A 54 14.49 -16.82 -5.20
N PRO A 55 13.42 -16.01 -5.09
CA PRO A 55 12.92 -15.48 -3.81
C PRO A 55 12.55 -16.54 -2.76
N PHE A 56 12.20 -17.77 -3.17
CA PHE A 56 11.65 -18.81 -2.31
C PHE A 56 12.56 -20.04 -2.13
N ASP A 57 13.83 -19.96 -2.55
CA ASP A 57 14.78 -21.08 -2.44
C ASP A 57 15.44 -21.20 -1.05
N GLY A 58 15.16 -20.27 -0.13
CA GLY A 58 15.74 -20.19 1.21
C GLY A 58 17.07 -19.43 1.30
N SER A 59 17.59 -18.90 0.19
CA SER A 59 18.82 -18.09 0.15
C SER A 59 18.65 -16.65 0.65
N VAL A 60 17.40 -16.19 0.74
CA VAL A 60 17.00 -14.88 1.27
C VAL A 60 16.20 -15.09 2.54
N ASN A 61 16.39 -14.22 3.54
CA ASN A 61 15.61 -14.27 4.77
C ASN A 61 14.09 -14.29 4.44
N PRO A 62 13.32 -15.29 4.93
CA PRO A 62 11.93 -15.47 4.55
C PRO A 62 11.01 -14.29 4.91
N LEU A 63 11.28 -13.61 6.02
CA LEU A 63 10.50 -12.43 6.42
C LEU A 63 10.80 -11.23 5.52
N PHE A 64 12.07 -11.00 5.15
CA PHE A 64 12.41 -10.00 4.14
C PHE A 64 11.75 -10.33 2.80
N CYS A 65 11.79 -11.60 2.36
CA CYS A 65 11.14 -12.04 1.14
C CYS A 65 9.64 -11.73 1.13
N CYS A 66 8.95 -12.01 2.25
CA CYS A 66 7.55 -11.65 2.42
C CYS A 66 7.31 -10.15 2.31
N ILE A 67 8.06 -9.31 3.04
CA ILE A 67 7.91 -7.85 2.99
C ILE A 67 8.15 -7.32 1.57
N PHE A 68 9.23 -7.76 0.92
CA PHE A 68 9.60 -7.32 -0.43
C PHE A 68 8.54 -7.70 -1.47
N ASN A 69 8.02 -8.93 -1.43
CA ASN A 69 6.96 -9.34 -2.37
C ASN A 69 5.61 -8.69 -2.05
N MET A 70 5.33 -8.38 -0.79
CA MET A 70 4.14 -7.63 -0.40
C MET A 70 4.15 -6.17 -0.90
N LEU A 71 5.31 -5.59 -1.24
CA LEU A 71 5.39 -4.32 -1.96
C LEU A 71 4.77 -4.38 -3.35
N GLY A 72 4.62 -5.56 -3.97
CA GLY A 72 3.85 -5.71 -5.21
C GLY A 72 2.34 -5.69 -5.00
N ILE A 73 1.87 -5.98 -3.78
CA ILE A 73 0.44 -6.03 -3.44
C ILE A 73 -0.09 -4.62 -3.09
N TRP A 74 0.71 -3.79 -2.43
CA TRP A 74 0.32 -2.42 -2.09
C TRP A 74 -0.08 -1.57 -3.31
N PRO A 75 0.70 -1.51 -4.40
CA PRO A 75 0.33 -0.83 -5.64
C PRO A 75 -0.99 -1.33 -6.21
N MET A 76 -1.31 -2.61 -6.10
CA MET A 76 -2.62 -3.15 -6.51
C MET A 76 -3.75 -2.66 -5.61
N ILE A 77 -3.54 -2.59 -4.29
CA ILE A 77 -4.50 -2.01 -3.34
C ILE A 77 -4.74 -0.53 -3.68
N TYR A 78 -3.66 0.23 -3.92
CA TYR A 78 -3.72 1.62 -4.32
C TYR A 78 -4.37 1.81 -5.69
N ALA A 79 -4.07 0.96 -6.67
CA ALA A 79 -4.72 0.99 -7.98
C ALA A 79 -6.23 0.79 -7.83
N ALA A 80 -6.64 -0.23 -7.08
CA ALA A 80 -8.04 -0.56 -6.89
C ALA A 80 -8.83 0.50 -6.10
N THR A 81 -8.17 1.34 -5.32
CA THR A 81 -8.83 2.39 -4.51
C THR A 81 -8.70 3.80 -5.10
N LEU A 82 -7.62 4.09 -5.84
CA LEU A 82 -7.39 5.40 -6.44
C LEU A 82 -7.94 5.52 -7.85
N LEU A 83 -7.83 4.47 -8.68
CA LEU A 83 -8.21 4.56 -10.09
C LEU A 83 -9.72 4.72 -10.31
N PRO A 84 -10.60 4.08 -9.51
CA PRO A 84 -12.02 4.44 -9.51
C PRO A 84 -12.23 5.92 -9.18
N GLY A 85 -12.75 6.69 -10.13
CA GLY A 85 -12.97 8.14 -9.99
C GLY A 85 -11.74 9.02 -10.27
N SER A 86 -10.68 8.48 -10.87
CA SER A 86 -9.46 9.23 -11.21
C SER A 86 -9.52 9.99 -12.55
N ASP A 87 -10.59 9.79 -13.33
CA ASP A 87 -10.78 10.33 -14.70
C ASP A 87 -10.64 11.86 -14.80
N ARG A 88 -10.96 12.57 -13.71
CA ARG A 88 -10.89 14.03 -13.66
C ARG A 88 -9.87 14.55 -12.64
N GLN A 89 -8.93 13.71 -12.20
CA GLN A 89 -7.99 14.06 -11.14
C GLN A 89 -7.04 15.21 -11.54
N SER A 90 -6.93 16.23 -10.69
CA SER A 90 -5.95 17.32 -10.78
C SER A 90 -4.89 17.22 -9.67
N PRO A 91 -3.65 17.73 -9.87
CA PRO A 91 -3.11 18.31 -11.10
C PRO A 91 -2.51 17.28 -12.07
N ALA A 92 -2.46 16.01 -11.69
CA ALA A 92 -1.82 14.96 -12.47
C ALA A 92 -2.66 13.67 -12.46
N PRO A 93 -2.58 12.86 -13.54
CA PRO A 93 -3.24 11.56 -13.59
C PRO A 93 -2.63 10.58 -12.57
N ALA A 94 -3.44 9.68 -12.02
CA ALA A 94 -3.01 8.70 -11.03
C ALA A 94 -2.09 7.60 -11.59
N VAL A 95 -2.38 7.17 -12.82
CA VAL A 95 -1.80 5.96 -13.43
C VAL A 95 -0.27 5.93 -13.42
N PRO A 96 0.47 7.00 -13.82
CA PRO A 96 1.93 6.95 -13.81
C PRO A 96 2.53 6.72 -12.42
N PHE A 97 1.92 7.29 -11.38
CA PHE A 97 2.42 7.18 -10.01
C PHE A 97 2.06 5.84 -9.36
N VAL A 98 0.87 5.30 -9.68
CA VAL A 98 0.47 3.94 -9.28
C VAL A 98 1.31 2.89 -10.00
N ALA A 99 1.57 3.05 -11.30
CA ALA A 99 2.45 2.15 -12.04
C ALA A 99 3.89 2.23 -11.53
N GLY A 100 4.40 3.45 -11.27
CA GLY A 100 5.72 3.66 -10.72
C GLY A 100 5.90 3.06 -9.32
N SER A 101 4.84 2.94 -8.53
CA SER A 101 4.94 2.38 -7.17
C SER A 101 5.17 0.87 -7.14
N PHE A 102 4.99 0.14 -8.25
CA PHE A 102 5.44 -1.26 -8.35
C PHE A 102 6.96 -1.41 -8.24
N PHE A 103 7.72 -0.37 -8.59
CA PHE A 103 9.18 -0.39 -8.60
C PHE A 103 9.78 0.48 -7.51
N LEU A 104 9.17 1.66 -7.29
CA LEU A 104 9.68 2.68 -6.39
C LEU A 104 8.79 2.84 -5.13
N GLY A 105 7.71 2.08 -5.01
CA GLY A 105 6.87 2.11 -3.81
C GLY A 105 6.34 3.51 -3.45
N ALA A 106 6.45 3.89 -2.18
CA ALA A 106 6.05 5.20 -1.68
C ALA A 106 6.87 6.35 -2.29
N PHE A 107 8.09 6.11 -2.77
CA PHE A 107 8.88 7.15 -3.45
C PHE A 107 8.18 7.68 -4.70
N ALA A 108 7.51 6.81 -5.46
CA ALA A 108 6.70 7.21 -6.62
C ALA A 108 5.30 7.69 -6.20
N LEU A 109 4.64 7.00 -5.25
CA LEU A 109 3.23 7.26 -4.97
C LEU A 109 2.98 8.50 -4.11
N SER A 110 3.83 8.77 -3.12
CA SER A 110 3.58 9.81 -2.11
C SER A 110 3.52 11.24 -2.68
N PRO A 111 4.35 11.65 -3.66
CA PRO A 111 4.23 12.96 -4.28
C PRO A 111 2.85 13.18 -4.91
N TYR A 112 2.32 12.15 -5.58
CA TYR A 112 0.97 12.17 -6.11
C TYR A 112 -0.06 12.28 -4.99
N LEU A 113 0.02 11.45 -3.95
CA LEU A 113 -0.92 11.52 -2.82
C LEU A 113 -0.92 12.89 -2.11
N ALA A 114 0.22 13.58 -2.08
CA ALA A 114 0.34 14.92 -1.51
C ALA A 114 -0.33 15.99 -2.39
N LEU A 115 -0.09 15.95 -3.71
CA LEU A 115 -0.46 17.00 -4.65
C LEU A 115 -1.85 16.84 -5.25
N ARG A 116 -2.27 15.60 -5.54
CA ARG A 116 -3.60 15.28 -6.08
C ARG A 116 -4.64 15.95 -5.20
N GLU A 117 -5.75 16.45 -5.73
CA GLU A 117 -6.92 16.94 -4.97
C GLU A 117 -7.75 15.80 -4.31
N HIS A 118 -8.51 16.11 -3.25
CA HIS A 118 -9.46 15.14 -2.69
C HIS A 118 -10.76 15.19 -3.49
N ARG A 119 -11.22 14.04 -3.97
CA ARG A 119 -12.50 13.93 -4.67
C ARG A 119 -13.30 12.75 -4.12
N ALA A 120 -13.92 12.99 -2.97
CA ALA A 120 -15.02 12.18 -2.48
C ALA A 120 -16.34 12.94 -2.68
N VAL A 121 -16.90 12.86 -3.89
CA VAL A 121 -18.34 13.11 -4.05
C VAL A 121 -19.02 11.78 -3.80
N ALA A 122 -19.81 11.70 -2.73
CA ALA A 122 -20.53 10.49 -2.39
C ALA A 122 -21.43 10.08 -3.57
N GLY A 123 -21.33 8.83 -4.02
CA GLY A 123 -22.20 8.33 -5.09
C GLY A 123 -21.65 8.50 -6.51
N GLU A 124 -20.44 9.03 -6.71
CA GLU A 124 -19.86 9.20 -8.05
C GLU A 124 -18.62 8.31 -8.26
N SER A 125 -18.67 7.47 -9.29
CA SER A 125 -17.62 6.51 -9.63
C SER A 125 -16.68 6.98 -10.75
N GLY A 126 -17.02 8.07 -11.46
CA GLY A 126 -16.30 8.52 -12.67
C GLY A 126 -16.35 7.49 -13.79
N GLN A 127 -15.84 7.83 -14.98
CA GLN A 127 -15.69 6.83 -16.06
C GLN A 127 -14.62 5.80 -15.70
N LEU A 128 -15.00 4.52 -15.75
CA LEU A 128 -14.08 3.41 -15.51
C LEU A 128 -13.55 2.90 -16.84
N ASP A 129 -12.23 2.81 -16.96
CA ASP A 129 -11.62 2.09 -18.07
C ASP A 129 -11.84 0.57 -17.93
N TRP A 130 -11.46 -0.18 -18.97
CA TRP A 130 -11.63 -1.63 -18.99
C TRP A 130 -10.88 -2.33 -17.85
N ALA A 131 -9.65 -1.91 -17.56
CA ALA A 131 -8.82 -2.54 -16.53
C ALA A 131 -9.41 -2.31 -15.14
N THR A 132 -9.87 -1.08 -14.86
CA THR A 132 -10.47 -0.73 -13.57
C THR A 132 -11.78 -1.50 -13.37
N SER A 133 -12.63 -1.55 -14.38
CA SER A 133 -13.93 -2.24 -14.30
C SER A 133 -13.82 -3.77 -14.24
N ASN A 134 -12.87 -4.40 -14.95
CA ASN A 134 -12.81 -5.86 -15.08
C ASN A 134 -11.74 -6.52 -14.20
N ILE A 135 -10.69 -5.80 -13.82
CA ILE A 135 -9.59 -6.33 -13.00
C ILE A 135 -9.69 -5.76 -11.58
N LEU A 136 -9.70 -4.44 -11.43
CA LEU A 136 -9.56 -3.82 -10.11
C LEU A 136 -10.83 -3.89 -9.27
N GLU A 137 -12.01 -3.76 -9.89
CA GLU A 137 -13.31 -3.96 -9.23
C GLU A 137 -13.68 -5.44 -9.06
N ASN A 138 -12.91 -6.37 -9.65
CA ASN A 138 -13.20 -7.80 -9.56
C ASN A 138 -12.73 -8.38 -8.22
N ARG A 139 -13.67 -8.98 -7.47
CA ARG A 139 -13.38 -9.66 -6.19
C ARG A 139 -12.38 -10.81 -6.34
N LEU A 140 -12.31 -11.46 -7.50
CA LEU A 140 -11.35 -12.54 -7.74
C LEU A 140 -9.90 -12.02 -7.68
N THR A 141 -9.64 -10.79 -8.12
CA THR A 141 -8.34 -10.13 -7.99
C THR A 141 -7.97 -10.01 -6.50
N ALA A 142 -8.91 -9.55 -5.66
CA ALA A 142 -8.69 -9.44 -4.23
C ALA A 142 -8.47 -10.82 -3.55
N VAL A 143 -9.20 -11.86 -3.98
CA VAL A 143 -9.01 -13.24 -3.50
C VAL A 143 -7.62 -13.77 -3.89
N ALA A 144 -7.18 -13.56 -5.13
CA ALA A 144 -5.87 -13.98 -5.60
C ALA A 144 -4.74 -13.27 -4.84
N LEU A 145 -4.87 -11.95 -4.62
CA LEU A 145 -3.92 -11.18 -3.82
C LEU A 145 -3.91 -11.62 -2.36
N LEU A 146 -5.07 -11.97 -1.79
CA LEU A 146 -5.17 -12.50 -0.43
C LEU A 146 -4.51 -13.87 -0.31
N ALA A 147 -4.74 -14.77 -1.26
CA ALA A 147 -4.10 -16.07 -1.29
C ALA A 147 -2.58 -15.93 -1.38
N PHE A 148 -2.07 -15.01 -2.21
CA PHE A 148 -0.65 -14.73 -2.30
C PHE A 148 -0.08 -14.10 -1.02
N ALA A 149 -0.76 -13.11 -0.43
CA ALA A 149 -0.37 -12.52 0.85
C ALA A 149 -0.34 -13.56 1.99
N ALA A 150 -1.32 -14.46 2.03
CA ALA A 150 -1.38 -15.56 2.98
C ALA A 150 -0.22 -16.55 2.79
N TYR A 151 0.08 -16.93 1.54
CA TYR A 151 1.26 -17.73 1.22
C TYR A 151 2.55 -17.09 1.72
N LEU A 152 2.78 -15.80 1.43
CA LEU A 152 3.97 -15.07 1.87
C LEU A 152 4.09 -15.02 3.39
N ALA A 153 2.98 -14.77 4.09
CA ALA A 153 2.95 -14.74 5.55
C ALA A 153 3.25 -16.13 6.16
N LEU A 154 2.65 -17.18 5.62
CA LEU A 154 2.91 -18.56 6.07
C LEU A 154 4.36 -19.00 5.79
N PHE A 155 4.91 -18.61 4.64
CA PHE A 155 6.31 -18.85 4.29
C PHE A 155 7.26 -18.12 5.25
N ALA A 156 7.01 -16.85 5.54
CA ALA A 156 7.82 -16.07 6.47
C ALA A 156 7.76 -16.58 7.91
N LEU A 157 6.56 -16.79 8.44
CA LEU A 157 6.36 -17.29 9.81
C LEU A 157 6.82 -18.74 9.96
N GLY A 158 6.87 -19.48 8.87
CA GLY A 158 7.43 -20.82 8.77
C GLY A 158 8.96 -20.87 8.61
N ASN A 159 9.63 -19.72 8.67
CA ASN A 159 11.05 -19.56 8.39
C ASN A 159 11.49 -20.25 7.08
N GLY A 160 10.70 -20.08 6.02
CA GLY A 160 10.95 -20.63 4.69
C GLY A 160 10.27 -21.97 4.42
N VAL A 161 9.62 -22.56 5.42
CA VAL A 161 8.91 -23.84 5.29
C VAL A 161 7.46 -23.67 5.77
N ILE A 162 6.50 -23.80 4.85
CA ILE A 162 5.08 -23.74 5.20
C ILE A 162 4.76 -24.86 6.19
N GLY A 163 4.26 -24.49 7.38
CA GLY A 163 3.98 -25.40 8.48
C GLY A 163 5.05 -25.44 9.58
N GLY A 164 6.26 -24.91 9.33
CA GLY A 164 7.36 -24.80 10.30
C GLY A 164 7.26 -23.56 11.18
N PHE A 165 6.14 -23.34 11.86
CA PHE A 165 5.82 -22.07 12.54
C PHE A 165 6.84 -21.67 13.61
N SER A 166 7.78 -20.78 13.28
CA SER A 166 8.79 -20.21 14.18
C SER A 166 8.95 -18.67 14.01
N PRO A 167 7.93 -17.87 14.38
CA PRO A 167 7.98 -16.41 14.19
C PRO A 167 9.20 -15.73 14.81
N ASN A 168 9.61 -16.16 16.02
CA ASN A 168 10.76 -15.57 16.71
C ASN A 168 12.07 -15.72 15.91
N GLU A 169 12.26 -16.87 15.26
CA GLU A 169 13.44 -17.12 14.43
C GLU A 169 13.38 -16.30 13.14
N ALA A 170 12.19 -16.21 12.52
CA ALA A 170 11.99 -15.39 11.33
C ALA A 170 12.36 -13.91 11.59
N PHE A 171 11.91 -13.35 12.72
CA PHE A 171 12.28 -11.99 13.14
C PHE A 171 13.75 -11.87 13.51
N ALA A 172 14.31 -12.81 14.26
CA ALA A 172 15.73 -12.79 14.65
C ALA A 172 16.65 -12.83 13.42
N GLY A 173 16.31 -13.62 12.40
CA GLY A 173 17.05 -13.69 11.14
C GLY A 173 16.87 -12.46 10.24
N PHE A 174 15.76 -11.73 10.39
CA PHE A 174 15.49 -10.51 9.61
C PHE A 174 16.30 -9.32 10.09
N LEU A 175 16.46 -9.15 11.42
CA LEU A 175 17.13 -7.97 12.00
C LEU A 175 18.54 -7.69 11.44
N PRO A 176 19.42 -8.69 11.27
CA PRO A 176 20.73 -8.46 10.65
C PRO A 176 20.64 -7.97 9.20
N VAL A 177 19.73 -8.53 8.41
CA VAL A 177 19.52 -8.13 7.01
C VAL A 177 18.98 -6.71 6.96
N PHE A 178 17.99 -6.40 7.78
CA PHE A 178 17.46 -5.04 7.93
C PHE A 178 18.52 -4.03 8.38
N GLY A 179 19.45 -4.42 9.27
CA GLY A 179 20.49 -3.53 9.78
C GLY A 179 21.66 -3.28 8.84
N SER A 180 21.85 -4.10 7.81
CA SER A 180 23.06 -4.09 6.96
C SER A 180 22.79 -3.85 5.47
N SER A 181 21.65 -4.29 4.96
CA SER A 181 21.29 -4.13 3.54
C SER A 181 20.48 -2.86 3.31
N LEU A 182 20.90 -2.04 2.35
CA LEU A 182 20.15 -0.86 1.91
C LEU A 182 18.78 -1.25 1.34
N THR A 183 18.77 -2.25 0.46
CA THR A 183 17.56 -2.75 -0.20
C THR A 183 16.55 -3.24 0.83
N ALA A 184 16.95 -4.11 1.76
CA ALA A 184 16.06 -4.64 2.79
C ALA A 184 15.55 -3.56 3.73
N HIS A 185 16.43 -2.65 4.14
CA HIS A 185 16.09 -1.56 5.05
C HIS A 185 15.09 -0.59 4.43
N VAL A 186 15.41 -0.03 3.25
CA VAL A 186 14.60 0.99 2.59
C VAL A 186 13.26 0.42 2.13
N SER A 187 13.23 -0.80 1.57
CA SER A 187 11.97 -1.43 1.14
C SER A 187 11.03 -1.76 2.31
N SER A 188 11.58 -2.11 3.47
CA SER A 188 10.77 -2.37 4.66
C SER A 188 10.18 -1.09 5.26
N ILE A 189 10.93 0.02 5.22
CA ILE A 189 10.40 1.34 5.58
C ILE A 189 9.36 1.80 4.55
N ASP A 190 9.64 1.62 3.25
CA ASP A 190 8.71 1.96 2.18
C ASP A 190 7.37 1.23 2.32
N PHE A 191 7.41 -0.06 2.65
CA PHE A 191 6.23 -0.88 2.97
C PHE A 191 5.42 -0.28 4.12
N MET A 192 6.07 0.16 5.19
CA MET A 192 5.41 0.83 6.32
C MET A 192 4.79 2.17 5.90
N VAL A 193 5.47 2.96 5.07
CA VAL A 193 4.96 4.24 4.58
C VAL A 193 3.73 4.03 3.69
N LEU A 194 3.76 3.08 2.75
CA LEU A 194 2.61 2.71 1.93
C LEU A 194 1.42 2.30 2.79
N TRP A 195 1.66 1.53 3.85
CA TRP A 195 0.60 1.16 4.79
C TRP A 195 0.03 2.37 5.54
N MET A 196 0.87 3.20 6.14
CA MET A 196 0.44 4.37 6.92
C MET A 196 -0.32 5.40 6.07
N LEU A 197 0.01 5.53 4.79
CA LEU A 197 -0.65 6.45 3.87
C LEU A 197 -2.01 5.94 3.35
N PHE A 198 -2.38 4.69 3.64
CA PHE A 198 -3.58 4.08 3.07
C PHE A 198 -4.88 4.62 3.68
N GLY A 199 -4.91 4.97 4.97
CA GLY A 199 -6.13 5.40 5.67
C GLY A 199 -6.94 6.51 4.97
N PRO A 200 -6.31 7.63 4.55
CA PRO A 200 -7.00 8.68 3.78
C PRO A 200 -7.51 8.21 2.41
N VAL A 201 -6.81 7.29 1.75
CA VAL A 201 -7.23 6.72 0.46
C VAL A 201 -8.41 5.77 0.63
N LEU A 202 -8.36 4.92 1.66
CA LEU A 202 -9.46 4.06 2.08
C LEU A 202 -10.72 4.88 2.37
N LEU A 203 -10.58 5.99 3.12
CA LEU A 203 -11.70 6.88 3.42
C LEU A 203 -12.32 7.46 2.15
N GLU A 204 -11.50 7.86 1.18
CA GLU A 204 -11.96 8.41 -0.10
C GLU A 204 -12.71 7.37 -0.94
N ASP A 205 -12.15 6.16 -1.10
CA ASP A 205 -12.81 5.07 -1.84
C ASP A 205 -14.11 4.63 -1.16
N GLY A 206 -14.13 4.55 0.17
CA GLY A 206 -15.35 4.21 0.91
C GLY A 206 -16.46 5.25 0.72
N ARG A 207 -16.12 6.54 0.73
CA ARG A 207 -17.10 7.60 0.46
C ARG A 207 -17.65 7.57 -0.95
N ARG A 208 -16.81 7.28 -1.96
CA ARG A 208 -17.28 7.06 -3.34
C ARG A 208 -18.33 5.94 -3.41
N ARG A 209 -18.17 4.91 -2.57
CA ARG A 209 -19.08 3.76 -2.44
C ARG A 209 -20.24 3.97 -1.48
N GLY A 210 -20.38 5.17 -0.92
CA GLY A 210 -21.50 5.52 -0.03
C GLY A 210 -21.35 5.04 1.42
N VAL A 211 -20.15 4.66 1.85
CA VAL A 211 -19.82 4.36 3.26
C VAL A 211 -18.84 5.38 3.83
N PHE A 212 -18.58 5.35 5.14
CA PHE A 212 -17.72 6.34 5.82
C PHE A 212 -18.16 7.81 5.62
N LEU A 213 -19.47 8.02 5.48
CA LEU A 213 -20.07 9.34 5.26
C LEU A 213 -20.12 10.16 6.56
N GLY A 214 -19.83 11.45 6.45
CA GLY A 214 -19.83 12.36 7.60
C GLY A 214 -18.60 12.17 8.50
N ASN A 215 -18.77 12.46 9.79
CA ASN A 215 -17.71 12.36 10.79
C ASN A 215 -17.65 10.96 11.40
N PHE A 216 -16.54 10.64 12.06
CA PHE A 216 -16.35 9.32 12.69
C PHE A 216 -17.49 8.93 13.64
N ASP A 217 -18.08 9.89 14.36
CA ASP A 217 -19.19 9.63 15.28
C ASP A 217 -20.48 9.21 14.59
N SER A 218 -20.69 9.62 13.33
CA SER A 218 -21.89 9.24 12.55
C SER A 218 -21.77 7.86 11.90
N TRP A 219 -20.60 7.23 11.94
CA TRP A 219 -20.40 5.91 11.37
C TRP A 219 -21.06 4.83 12.21
N SER A 220 -21.63 3.82 11.54
CA SER A 220 -22.13 2.63 12.22
C SER A 220 -20.97 1.87 12.90
N SER A 221 -21.29 1.02 13.87
CA SER A 221 -20.27 0.15 14.49
C SER A 221 -19.58 -0.75 13.47
N GLY A 222 -20.31 -1.18 12.42
CA GLY A 222 -19.77 -1.97 11.32
C GLY A 222 -18.76 -1.17 10.48
N ASP A 223 -19.09 0.07 10.12
CA ASP A 223 -18.19 0.94 9.36
C ASP A 223 -16.91 1.26 10.16
N LYS A 224 -17.03 1.52 11.47
CA LYS A 224 -15.89 1.74 12.36
C LYS A 224 -14.96 0.52 12.39
N ALA A 225 -15.53 -0.68 12.54
CA ALA A 225 -14.76 -1.92 12.55
C ALA A 225 -14.10 -2.20 11.19
N GLN A 226 -14.83 -2.02 10.09
CA GLN A 226 -14.31 -2.22 8.74
C GLN A 226 -13.16 -1.25 8.46
N PHE A 227 -13.32 0.04 8.75
CA PHE A 227 -12.26 1.02 8.58
C PHE A 227 -11.04 0.67 9.44
N ALA A 228 -11.24 0.27 10.70
CA ALA A 228 -10.15 -0.08 11.60
C ALA A 228 -9.38 -1.31 11.11
N ILE A 229 -10.06 -2.39 10.72
CA ILE A 229 -9.42 -3.59 10.16
C ILE A 229 -8.66 -3.22 8.87
N SER A 230 -9.28 -2.41 8.01
CA SER A 230 -8.70 -2.06 6.73
C SER A 230 -7.52 -1.10 6.80
N ALA A 231 -7.49 -0.23 7.80
CA ALA A 231 -6.42 0.74 7.99
C ALA A 231 -5.28 0.23 8.91
N PHE A 232 -5.60 -0.55 9.96
CA PHE A 232 -4.64 -0.91 11.02
C PHE A 232 -4.13 -2.35 10.96
N VAL A 233 -4.64 -3.18 10.06
CA VAL A 233 -3.95 -4.40 9.65
C VAL A 233 -3.22 -4.06 8.35
N PRO A 234 -1.93 -4.42 8.16
CA PRO A 234 -1.13 -4.07 6.97
C PRO A 234 -1.74 -4.47 5.60
N VAL A 235 -1.05 -5.26 4.79
CA VAL A 235 -1.60 -5.70 3.48
C VAL A 235 -2.96 -6.38 3.62
N PHE A 236 -3.14 -7.20 4.67
CA PHE A 236 -4.40 -7.89 4.92
C PHE A 236 -5.58 -6.94 5.17
N GLY A 237 -5.35 -5.75 5.74
CA GLY A 237 -6.41 -4.76 5.93
C GLY A 237 -6.88 -4.18 4.60
N GLY A 238 -5.95 -3.76 3.75
CA GLY A 238 -6.27 -3.29 2.40
C GLY A 238 -6.99 -4.36 1.56
N LEU A 239 -6.59 -5.62 1.67
CA LEU A 239 -7.27 -6.73 0.99
C LEU A 239 -8.65 -7.04 1.57
N ALA A 240 -8.81 -6.95 2.89
CA ALA A 240 -10.11 -7.06 3.55
C ALA A 240 -11.08 -5.99 3.03
N TRP A 241 -10.59 -4.76 2.82
CA TRP A 241 -11.37 -3.70 2.17
C TRP A 241 -11.77 -4.11 0.75
N LEU A 242 -10.83 -4.52 -0.11
CA LEU A 242 -11.15 -4.89 -1.50
C LEU A 242 -12.18 -6.03 -1.60
N LEU A 243 -12.18 -6.97 -0.64
CA LEU A 243 -13.13 -8.08 -0.60
C LEU A 243 -14.53 -7.65 -0.12
N SER A 244 -14.60 -6.71 0.82
CA SER A 244 -15.83 -6.34 1.53
C SER A 244 -16.46 -5.02 1.05
N ARG A 245 -15.74 -4.22 0.27
CA ARG A 245 -16.23 -2.92 -0.21
C ARG A 245 -17.52 -3.05 -1.02
N PRO A 246 -18.47 -2.12 -0.86
CA PRO A 246 -19.65 -2.07 -1.71
C PRO A 246 -19.27 -1.84 -3.18
N PRO A 247 -20.10 -2.27 -4.14
CA PRO A 247 -19.88 -1.94 -5.54
C PRO A 247 -19.94 -0.42 -5.74
N LEU A 248 -19.24 0.07 -6.77
CA LEU A 248 -19.37 1.46 -7.18
C LEU A 248 -20.82 1.76 -7.59
N PRO A 249 -21.35 2.95 -7.27
CA PRO A 249 -22.65 3.39 -7.75
C PRO A 249 -22.73 3.28 -9.28
N SER A 250 -23.83 2.72 -9.79
CA SER A 250 -24.08 2.63 -11.23
C SER A 250 -24.09 4.03 -11.83
N GLN A 251 -23.38 4.24 -12.93
CA GLN A 251 -23.54 5.46 -13.71
C GLN A 251 -25.01 5.54 -14.15
N ARG A 252 -25.70 6.63 -13.79
CA ARG A 252 -26.97 6.95 -14.46
C ARG A 252 -26.61 7.23 -15.92
N SER A 253 -26.99 6.31 -16.81
CA SER A 253 -26.95 6.50 -18.26
C SER A 253 -27.75 7.71 -18.68
#